data_AF-A0A7X7UH39-F1
#
_entry.id   AF-A0A7X7UH39-F1
#
_cell.length_a   1.000
_cell.length_b   1.000
_cell.length_c   1.000
_cell.angle_alpha   90.00
_cell.angle_beta   90.00
_cell.angle_gamma   90.00
#
_symmetry.space_group_name_H-M   'P 1'
#
loop_
_entity.id
_entity.type
_entity.pdbx_description
1 polymer ?
#
loop_
_entity_poly.entity_id
_entity_poly.type
_entity_poly.pdbx_seq_one_letter_code
_entity_poly.pdbx_strand_id
1 'polypeptide(L)'
;MKTFFFLLLAFSVFFLSCDDGSDDDNDDNDDNNDDSQSGDDDSLPGDDDDDSGDDDSGDDDNDDSGDDDDDNDDNDDETPPDNAVYVDGASGDDANPGTADLPKQTFNAALTLANAEVRPIVIAEGVYEEESFSQVISTSVYGGYRASDWQRNITVHETILRPLWPLGWTMTNPHESEIRLDGLTIIGPTAEESGQAESIGISIQDGKIRLTRCRISGGDVVAEYDAQSIGIMVYRSANVVFENNEIDTGEVSAQSGKAYTCGILFGSEGNAGEGVVRGNRINAGPATNETSTAWSAGVAYSVWDFPLLMVNNDIVGGEADGGFASLSHGVEVYYGDGMTLVNNRLAPGNCVGGSANAIRTFDQVSTVTLIGNLLTTAASDLGGGAYLQGNAILINNIIYAAEDDFTYALRTLYGTHTLVANDLKCGTTPCFLLWANAGPVLSIDGVNACGWEGCDLSTGNFAAEPEFDSAAYPHLLAGSPCIDAGVDPGTWYDGADAYLDMDGDARPQGAAFDVGPDEWHD
;
A
#
# COMPACT_ATOMS: atom_id res chain seq x y z
N MET A 1 9.29 7.65 -35.92
CA MET A 1 7.85 7.38 -36.00
C MET A 1 7.66 5.86 -35.88
N LYS A 2 7.85 5.35 -34.66
CA LYS A 2 7.85 3.92 -34.32
C LYS A 2 6.68 3.70 -33.38
N THR A 3 5.75 2.86 -33.82
CA THR A 3 4.64 2.30 -33.06
C THR A 3 5.22 1.45 -31.93
N PHE A 4 5.04 1.89 -30.68
CA PHE A 4 5.36 1.12 -29.49
C PHE A 4 4.06 0.99 -28.69
N PHE A 5 3.66 -0.28 -28.48
CA PHE A 5 2.76 -0.83 -27.47
C PHE A 5 1.56 0.00 -26.98
N PHE A 6 0.35 -0.45 -27.35
CA PHE A 6 -0.90 -0.24 -26.59
C PHE A 6 -1.50 -1.63 -26.36
N LEU A 7 -1.44 -2.12 -25.12
CA LEU A 7 -2.26 -3.23 -24.67
C LEU A 7 -2.57 -3.04 -23.18
N LEU A 8 -3.46 -2.09 -22.88
CA LEU A 8 -4.19 -2.09 -21.61
C LEU A 8 -5.67 -1.80 -21.90
N LEU A 9 -6.54 -2.58 -21.24
CA LEU A 9 -7.99 -2.45 -21.10
C LEU A 9 -8.88 -2.80 -22.31
N ALA A 10 -9.11 -4.11 -22.50
CA ALA A 10 -10.36 -4.63 -23.04
C ALA A 10 -10.90 -5.73 -22.12
N PHE A 11 -11.61 -5.35 -21.05
CA PHE A 11 -12.46 -6.29 -20.31
C PHE A 11 -13.89 -5.74 -20.29
N SER A 12 -14.68 -6.22 -21.25
CA SER A 12 -16.12 -6.14 -21.26
C SER A 12 -16.66 -7.54 -21.01
N VAL A 13 -17.43 -7.66 -19.94
CA VAL A 13 -18.20 -8.84 -19.53
C VAL A 13 -19.02 -9.39 -20.70
N PHE A 14 -18.71 -10.61 -21.14
CA PHE A 14 -19.65 -11.53 -21.80
C PHE A 14 -19.27 -12.98 -21.49
N PHE A 15 -20.06 -13.62 -20.63
CA PHE A 15 -20.04 -15.08 -20.45
C PHE A 15 -20.62 -15.75 -21.69
N LEU A 16 -19.79 -16.52 -22.40
CA LEU A 16 -20.22 -17.59 -23.30
C LEU A 16 -19.37 -18.82 -23.00
N SER A 17 -20.03 -19.83 -22.42
CA SER A 17 -19.50 -21.17 -22.21
C SER A 17 -19.03 -21.78 -23.54
N CYS A 18 -17.77 -22.19 -23.59
CA CYS A 18 -17.33 -23.25 -24.49
C CYS A 18 -16.88 -24.43 -23.62
N ASP A 19 -17.75 -25.43 -23.65
CA ASP A 19 -17.47 -26.85 -23.45
C ASP A 19 -16.36 -27.29 -24.43
N ASP A 20 -15.27 -27.83 -23.91
CA ASP A 20 -14.34 -28.65 -24.71
C ASP A 20 -14.00 -29.89 -23.88
N GLY A 21 -14.81 -30.94 -24.11
CA GLY A 21 -14.33 -32.01 -24.96
C GLY A 21 -13.11 -32.76 -24.43
N SER A 22 -13.42 -33.88 -23.77
CA SER A 22 -12.57 -35.06 -23.60
C SER A 22 -11.66 -35.35 -24.79
N ASP A 23 -10.37 -35.55 -24.53
CA ASP A 23 -9.58 -36.55 -25.24
C ASP A 23 -8.77 -37.36 -24.22
N ASP A 24 -9.18 -38.63 -24.16
CA ASP A 24 -8.52 -39.76 -23.53
C ASP A 24 -7.20 -40.10 -24.24
N ASP A 25 -6.42 -40.94 -23.55
CA ASP A 25 -5.42 -41.87 -24.09
C ASP A 25 -4.10 -41.25 -24.61
N ASN A 26 -2.98 -41.50 -23.94
CA ASN A 26 -2.29 -42.79 -24.08
C ASN A 26 -0.88 -42.78 -23.44
N ASP A 27 -0.63 -43.86 -22.70
CA ASP A 27 0.58 -44.69 -22.66
C ASP A 27 1.91 -44.16 -22.07
N ASP A 28 2.26 -44.82 -20.96
CA ASP A 28 3.47 -45.64 -20.79
C ASP A 28 4.83 -45.03 -21.17
N ASN A 29 5.65 -44.79 -20.14
CA ASN A 29 6.84 -45.65 -19.96
C ASN A 29 7.58 -45.34 -18.66
N ASP A 30 7.65 -46.38 -17.83
CA ASP A 30 8.88 -47.04 -17.42
C ASP A 30 10.00 -46.21 -16.78
N ASP A 31 10.25 -46.61 -15.53
CA ASP A 31 11.52 -47.14 -15.08
C ASP A 31 12.58 -46.20 -14.48
N ASN A 32 12.69 -46.38 -13.16
CA ASN A 32 13.88 -46.88 -12.47
C ASN A 32 14.77 -45.91 -11.68
N ASN A 33 15.12 -46.47 -10.52
CA ASN A 33 16.29 -46.29 -9.66
C ASN A 33 16.26 -45.12 -8.67
N ASP A 34 16.17 -45.44 -7.37
CA ASP A 34 17.31 -45.89 -6.53
C ASP A 34 18.46 -44.87 -6.60
N ASP A 35 18.64 -44.06 -5.55
CA ASP A 35 19.48 -44.47 -4.43
C ASP A 35 19.77 -43.28 -3.49
N SER A 36 19.69 -43.58 -2.20
CA SER A 36 20.56 -43.10 -1.10
C SER A 36 20.89 -41.60 -0.99
N GLN A 37 20.51 -40.98 0.12
CA GLN A 37 21.42 -40.82 1.27
C GLN A 37 20.68 -40.14 2.45
N SER A 38 20.47 -40.93 3.50
CA SER A 38 20.22 -40.44 4.86
C SER A 38 21.50 -40.69 5.65
N GLY A 39 22.07 -39.65 6.24
CA GLY A 39 23.26 -39.76 7.09
C GLY A 39 23.80 -38.40 7.50
N ASP A 40 24.18 -38.32 8.78
CA ASP A 40 24.90 -37.27 9.51
C ASP A 40 23.93 -36.28 10.19
N ASP A 41 23.50 -36.46 11.45
CA ASP A 41 24.15 -36.90 12.69
C ASP A 41 25.30 -35.99 13.14
N ASP A 42 24.94 -34.85 13.74
CA ASP A 42 25.81 -34.12 14.68
C ASP A 42 24.97 -33.62 15.87
N SER A 43 24.83 -34.52 16.84
CA SER A 43 24.44 -34.19 18.20
C SER A 43 25.70 -33.96 19.04
N LEU A 44 25.98 -32.70 19.39
CA LEU A 44 26.96 -32.35 20.40
C LEU A 44 26.29 -31.49 21.50
N PRO A 45 26.08 -32.04 22.70
CA PRO A 45 25.83 -31.24 23.90
C PRO A 45 27.14 -31.13 24.69
N GLY A 46 27.69 -29.93 24.78
CA GLY A 46 28.79 -29.62 25.69
C GLY A 46 29.81 -28.68 25.09
N ASP A 47 29.67 -27.39 25.42
CA ASP A 47 30.79 -26.61 25.93
C ASP A 47 30.21 -25.65 26.99
N ASP A 48 30.31 -26.12 28.23
CA ASP A 48 30.53 -25.27 29.39
C ASP A 48 31.88 -24.54 29.17
N ASP A 49 31.94 -23.25 29.47
CA ASP A 49 32.99 -22.63 30.31
C ASP A 49 33.02 -21.09 30.12
N ASP A 50 32.82 -20.41 31.26
CA ASP A 50 33.54 -19.21 31.68
C ASP A 50 33.42 -17.90 30.86
N ASP A 51 32.71 -16.90 31.41
CA ASP A 51 33.41 -15.95 32.28
C ASP A 51 32.45 -15.15 33.17
N SER A 52 32.91 -14.98 34.40
CA SER A 52 32.20 -14.40 35.53
C SER A 52 32.92 -13.13 35.98
N GLY A 53 32.15 -12.05 36.18
CA GLY A 53 32.51 -11.00 37.14
C GLY A 53 33.05 -9.70 36.55
N ASP A 54 32.24 -8.65 36.68
CA ASP A 54 32.57 -7.30 37.19
C ASP A 54 31.20 -6.60 37.27
N ASP A 55 30.53 -6.40 38.41
CA ASP A 55 30.98 -5.79 39.67
C ASP A 55 31.65 -4.42 39.46
N ASP A 56 30.87 -3.45 38.96
CA ASP A 56 31.05 -2.05 39.33
C ASP A 56 29.75 -1.47 39.90
N SER A 57 29.73 -1.49 41.22
CA SER A 57 28.80 -0.81 42.11
C SER A 57 29.04 0.70 42.13
N GLY A 58 27.96 1.47 42.00
CA GLY A 58 27.82 2.76 42.66
C GLY A 58 28.10 3.99 41.81
N ASP A 59 27.03 4.69 41.44
CA ASP A 59 26.81 6.14 41.50
C ASP A 59 25.53 6.38 40.69
N ASP A 60 24.39 6.56 41.33
CA ASP A 60 23.91 7.78 41.97
C ASP A 60 22.72 8.28 41.14
N ASP A 61 21.52 7.93 41.64
CA ASP A 61 20.32 8.75 41.68
C ASP A 61 20.45 10.11 40.96
N ASN A 62 20.00 10.15 39.71
CA ASN A 62 19.45 11.38 39.18
C ASN A 62 18.21 11.02 38.36
N ASP A 63 17.07 11.23 39.03
CA ASP A 63 15.71 11.27 38.49
C ASP A 63 15.62 12.26 37.31
N ASP A 64 16.03 11.84 36.11
CA ASP A 64 15.46 12.33 34.86
C ASP A 64 14.45 11.28 34.39
N SER A 65 13.23 11.38 34.94
CA SER A 65 12.02 10.97 34.21
C SER A 65 11.96 11.88 32.97
N GLY A 66 12.41 11.50 31.79
CA GLY A 66 12.24 10.18 31.18
C GLY A 66 11.04 10.16 30.23
N ASP A 67 10.48 11.34 29.92
CA ASP A 67 9.49 11.59 28.86
C ASP A 67 10.08 12.63 27.87
N ASP A 68 11.26 12.35 27.31
CA ASP A 68 11.79 13.08 26.15
C ASP A 68 11.50 12.28 24.85
N ASP A 69 10.38 11.53 24.82
CA ASP A 69 9.77 10.97 23.59
C ASP A 69 9.01 12.05 22.81
N ASP A 70 9.48 13.30 22.87
CA ASP A 70 9.18 14.31 21.87
C ASP A 70 9.99 13.92 20.61
N ASP A 71 9.50 12.91 19.88
CA ASP A 71 9.92 12.42 18.54
C ASP A 71 9.86 13.51 17.43
N ASN A 72 9.91 14.79 17.81
CA ASN A 72 10.21 15.91 16.95
C ASN A 72 11.73 16.17 16.82
N ASP A 73 12.58 15.33 17.41
CA ASP A 73 14.01 15.28 17.11
C ASP A 73 14.32 14.41 15.87
N ASP A 74 13.37 14.40 14.91
CA ASP A 74 13.49 14.26 13.45
C ASP A 74 14.51 15.27 12.84
N ASN A 75 15.60 15.56 13.57
CA ASN A 75 16.80 16.11 13.00
C ASN A 75 17.35 15.05 12.04
N ASP A 76 16.83 15.10 10.80
CA ASP A 76 17.31 14.49 9.57
C ASP A 76 18.77 14.91 9.27
N ASP A 77 19.64 15.04 10.27
CA ASP A 77 21.06 15.36 10.16
C ASP A 77 21.86 14.15 9.68
N GLU A 78 21.29 13.44 8.70
CA GLU A 78 21.99 12.47 7.90
C GLU A 78 23.06 13.21 7.10
N THR A 79 24.31 12.95 7.45
CA THR A 79 25.44 13.39 6.62
C THR A 79 25.24 12.87 5.20
N PRO A 80 25.42 13.71 4.16
CA PRO A 80 25.31 13.27 2.78
C PRO A 80 26.13 12.01 2.54
N PRO A 81 25.65 11.05 1.72
CA PRO A 81 26.41 9.86 1.39
C PRO A 81 27.81 10.21 0.86
N ASP A 82 28.82 9.47 1.30
CA ASP A 82 30.18 9.60 0.77
C ASP A 82 30.17 9.45 -0.76
N ASN A 83 30.98 10.27 -1.43
CA ASN A 83 31.13 10.23 -2.89
C ASN A 83 29.81 10.45 -3.67
N ALA A 84 28.86 11.24 -3.15
CA ALA A 84 27.66 11.62 -3.89
C ALA A 84 27.93 12.61 -5.04
N VAL A 85 27.07 12.60 -6.06
CA VAL A 85 26.96 13.66 -7.08
C VAL A 85 25.98 14.72 -6.58
N TYR A 86 26.45 15.96 -6.48
CA TYR A 86 25.70 17.06 -5.90
C TYR A 86 24.99 17.90 -6.97
N VAL A 87 23.76 18.33 -6.67
CA VAL A 87 22.90 19.12 -7.57
C VAL A 87 22.40 20.38 -6.87
N ASP A 88 22.60 21.55 -7.49
CA ASP A 88 22.07 22.84 -7.04
C ASP A 88 21.55 23.60 -8.26
N GLY A 89 20.23 23.74 -8.37
CA GLY A 89 19.59 24.40 -9.50
C GLY A 89 19.87 25.90 -9.59
N ALA A 90 20.23 26.54 -8.47
CA ALA A 90 20.44 27.99 -8.39
C ALA A 90 21.89 28.40 -8.71
N SER A 91 22.89 27.66 -8.20
CA SER A 91 24.30 28.03 -8.36
C SER A 91 25.16 27.01 -9.12
N GLY A 92 24.63 25.83 -9.44
CA GLY A 92 25.33 24.79 -10.17
C GLY A 92 25.60 25.12 -11.65
N ASP A 93 26.46 24.31 -12.27
CA ASP A 93 26.75 24.32 -13.71
C ASP A 93 26.88 22.87 -14.16
N ASP A 94 26.21 22.47 -15.25
CA ASP A 94 26.27 21.09 -15.73
C ASP A 94 27.66 20.66 -16.23
N ALA A 95 28.54 21.62 -16.50
CA ALA A 95 29.95 21.38 -16.79
C ALA A 95 30.78 21.03 -15.54
N ASN A 96 30.28 21.30 -14.33
CA ASN A 96 30.98 21.02 -13.08
C ASN A 96 31.17 19.51 -12.86
N PRO A 97 32.13 19.09 -12.02
CA PRO A 97 32.35 17.68 -11.69
C PRO A 97 31.25 17.04 -10.81
N GLY A 98 30.26 17.80 -10.32
CA GLY A 98 29.22 17.30 -9.42
C GLY A 98 29.72 17.04 -7.99
N THR A 99 30.67 17.84 -7.53
CA THR A 99 31.15 17.84 -6.13
C THR A 99 30.36 18.86 -5.31
N ALA A 100 30.35 18.77 -3.98
CA ALA A 100 29.67 19.74 -3.12
C ALA A 100 30.02 21.22 -3.42
N ASP A 101 31.30 21.53 -3.67
CA ASP A 101 31.77 22.89 -4.01
C ASP A 101 31.47 23.32 -5.46
N LEU A 102 31.23 22.35 -6.34
CA LEU A 102 30.98 22.54 -7.77
C LEU A 102 29.86 21.58 -8.20
N PRO A 103 28.61 21.85 -7.79
CA PRO A 103 27.49 20.97 -8.06
C PRO A 103 27.05 21.07 -9.52
N LYS A 104 26.36 20.03 -9.99
CA LYS A 104 25.60 20.07 -11.25
C LYS A 104 24.43 21.05 -11.13
N GLN A 105 23.97 21.60 -12.25
CA GLN A 105 22.81 22.49 -12.25
C GLN A 105 21.50 21.71 -12.38
N THR A 106 21.47 20.74 -13.29
CA THR A 106 20.28 19.95 -13.61
C THR A 106 20.38 18.54 -13.02
N PHE A 107 19.22 17.97 -12.71
CA PHE A 107 19.10 16.59 -12.25
C PHE A 107 19.51 15.61 -13.36
N ASN A 108 19.11 15.81 -14.62
CA ASN A 108 19.54 14.91 -15.71
C ASN A 108 21.06 14.87 -15.93
N ALA A 109 21.76 16.00 -15.76
CA ALA A 109 23.23 16.03 -15.85
C ALA A 109 23.89 15.26 -14.70
N ALA A 110 23.33 15.35 -13.50
CA ALA A 110 23.77 14.57 -12.35
C ALA A 110 23.47 13.09 -12.52
N LEU A 111 22.26 12.72 -12.94
CA LEU A 111 21.86 11.34 -13.20
C LEU A 111 22.77 10.66 -14.23
N THR A 112 23.10 11.37 -15.31
CA THR A 112 24.04 10.88 -16.32
C THR A 112 25.42 10.56 -15.71
N LEU A 113 25.95 11.45 -14.89
CA LEU A 113 27.25 11.26 -14.22
C LEU A 113 27.19 10.14 -13.18
N ALA A 114 26.16 10.16 -12.34
CA ALA A 114 25.94 9.24 -11.25
C ALA A 114 25.75 7.80 -11.74
N ASN A 115 25.03 7.59 -12.85
CA ASN A 115 24.91 6.29 -13.49
C ASN A 115 26.24 5.80 -14.09
N ALA A 116 27.05 6.71 -14.66
CA ALA A 116 28.35 6.34 -15.23
C ALA A 116 29.37 5.94 -14.15
N GLU A 117 29.28 6.53 -12.97
CA GLU A 117 30.21 6.33 -11.86
C GLU A 117 29.67 5.47 -10.72
N VAL A 118 28.39 5.08 -10.79
CA VAL A 118 27.66 4.34 -9.75
C VAL A 118 27.74 5.06 -8.39
N ARG A 119 27.34 6.33 -8.38
CA ARG A 119 27.38 7.22 -7.21
C ARG A 119 25.97 7.68 -6.83
N PRO A 120 25.61 7.83 -5.54
CA PRO A 120 24.32 8.40 -5.16
C PRO A 120 24.22 9.87 -5.58
N ILE A 121 23.00 10.39 -5.68
CA ILE A 121 22.72 11.79 -6.00
C ILE A 121 22.18 12.49 -4.76
N VAL A 122 22.72 13.68 -4.46
CA VAL A 122 22.26 14.57 -3.40
C VAL A 122 21.79 15.86 -4.04
N ILE A 123 20.55 16.25 -3.74
CA ILE A 123 19.89 17.37 -4.39
C ILE A 123 19.58 18.45 -3.36
N ALA A 124 20.00 19.67 -3.66
CA ALA A 124 19.64 20.83 -2.86
C ALA A 124 18.14 21.15 -2.95
N GLU A 125 17.67 21.99 -2.04
CA GLU A 125 16.34 22.60 -2.08
C GLU A 125 16.11 23.33 -3.41
N GLY A 126 14.88 23.27 -3.91
CA GLY A 126 14.50 23.95 -5.15
C GLY A 126 13.58 23.14 -6.04
N VAL A 127 13.16 23.76 -7.15
CA VAL A 127 12.30 23.13 -8.16
C VAL A 127 13.12 22.81 -9.40
N TYR A 128 13.12 21.54 -9.79
CA TYR A 128 13.82 21.01 -10.94
C TYR A 128 12.81 20.59 -12.00
N GLU A 129 12.55 21.50 -12.94
CA GLU A 129 11.66 21.27 -14.08
C GLU A 129 12.46 20.82 -15.30
N GLU A 130 12.20 19.60 -15.76
CA GLU A 130 12.93 19.01 -16.88
C GLU A 130 11.98 18.33 -17.87
N GLU A 131 12.36 18.28 -19.16
CA GLU A 131 11.49 17.72 -20.20
C GLU A 131 11.07 16.28 -19.88
N SER A 132 12.01 15.44 -19.45
CA SER A 132 11.69 14.10 -18.96
C SER A 132 12.70 13.61 -17.92
N PHE A 133 12.23 12.75 -17.02
CA PHE A 133 13.07 11.92 -16.15
C PHE A 133 13.12 10.46 -16.64
N SER A 134 12.92 10.24 -17.94
CA SER A 134 12.76 8.92 -18.55
C SER A 134 14.07 8.12 -18.70
N GLN A 135 15.04 8.32 -17.81
CA GLN A 135 16.30 7.58 -17.81
C GLN A 135 16.24 6.46 -16.78
N VAL A 136 16.91 5.35 -17.09
CA VAL A 136 17.17 4.26 -16.14
C VAL A 136 17.90 4.86 -14.95
N ILE A 137 17.25 4.86 -13.78
CA ILE A 137 17.93 5.19 -12.52
C ILE A 137 18.63 3.91 -12.07
N SER A 138 19.95 3.97 -11.94
CA SER A 138 20.75 2.86 -11.38
C SER A 138 21.38 3.21 -10.03
N THR A 139 20.95 4.30 -9.40
CA THR A 139 21.57 4.85 -8.19
C THR A 139 20.54 5.51 -7.26
N SER A 140 20.88 5.61 -5.97
CA SER A 140 20.01 6.24 -4.97
C SER A 140 20.00 7.77 -5.09
N VAL A 141 18.88 8.39 -4.72
CA VAL A 141 18.63 9.84 -4.84
C VAL A 141 18.08 10.37 -3.53
N TYR A 142 18.70 11.42 -2.99
CA TYR A 142 18.35 12.01 -1.72
C TYR A 142 18.05 13.52 -1.89
N GLY A 143 16.88 13.95 -1.46
CA GLY A 143 16.47 15.36 -1.39
C GLY A 143 16.56 15.92 0.02
N GLY A 144 16.19 17.20 0.16
CA GLY A 144 16.09 17.84 1.47
C GLY A 144 17.35 18.58 1.92
N TYR A 145 18.26 18.98 1.02
CA TYR A 145 19.56 19.56 1.41
C TYR A 145 19.62 21.07 1.21
N ARG A 146 20.20 21.81 2.17
CA ARG A 146 20.50 23.23 1.98
C ARG A 146 21.68 23.42 1.05
N ALA A 147 21.54 24.24 0.00
CA ALA A 147 22.62 24.43 -0.99
C ALA A 147 23.92 25.02 -0.41
N SER A 148 23.87 25.79 0.68
CA SER A 148 25.05 26.50 1.21
C SER A 148 26.06 25.62 1.95
N ASP A 149 25.59 24.54 2.55
CA ASP A 149 26.40 23.70 3.44
C ASP A 149 25.98 22.23 3.48
N TRP A 150 24.98 21.85 2.67
CA TRP A 150 24.49 20.48 2.54
C TRP A 150 24.02 19.88 3.87
N GLN A 151 23.54 20.71 4.79
CA GLN A 151 22.76 20.23 5.94
C GLN A 151 21.40 19.75 5.43
N ARG A 152 20.95 18.58 5.89
CA ARG A 152 19.70 17.99 5.48
C ARG A 152 18.58 18.28 6.48
N ASN A 153 17.42 18.62 5.95
CA ASN A 153 16.14 18.73 6.66
C ASN A 153 15.03 18.74 5.60
N ILE A 154 14.30 17.63 5.46
CA ILE A 154 13.36 17.47 4.32
C ILE A 154 12.16 18.41 4.41
N THR A 155 11.80 18.84 5.63
CA THR A 155 10.70 19.77 5.87
C THR A 155 11.07 21.22 5.53
N VAL A 156 12.32 21.62 5.75
CA VAL A 156 12.79 23.00 5.52
C VAL A 156 13.39 23.19 4.13
N HIS A 157 14.09 22.18 3.61
CA HIS A 157 14.91 22.27 2.40
C HIS A 157 14.30 21.46 1.24
N GLU A 158 13.02 21.69 0.95
CA GLU A 158 12.23 20.89 0.00
C GLU A 158 12.88 20.80 -1.40
N THR A 159 13.04 19.56 -1.88
CA THR A 159 13.49 19.25 -3.24
C THR A 159 12.29 18.79 -4.07
N ILE A 160 11.92 19.55 -5.10
CA ILE A 160 10.79 19.26 -5.99
C ILE A 160 11.29 18.83 -7.37
N LEU A 161 10.96 17.60 -7.77
CA LEU A 161 11.19 17.06 -9.12
C LEU A 161 9.89 17.09 -9.92
N ARG A 162 9.88 17.80 -11.06
CA ARG A 162 8.68 17.97 -11.89
C ARG A 162 8.98 17.70 -13.37
N PRO A 163 8.67 16.50 -13.91
CA PRO A 163 8.75 16.26 -15.35
C PRO A 163 7.70 17.11 -16.08
N LEU A 164 8.06 17.61 -17.27
CA LEU A 164 7.18 18.44 -18.10
C LEU A 164 6.43 17.62 -19.17
N TRP A 165 6.86 16.40 -19.45
CA TRP A 165 6.19 15.48 -20.38
C TRP A 165 5.24 14.54 -19.66
N PRO A 166 4.17 14.07 -20.33
CA PRO A 166 3.04 13.34 -19.72
C PRO A 166 3.44 12.04 -19.00
N LEU A 167 4.57 11.45 -19.38
CA LEU A 167 5.11 10.30 -18.68
C LEU A 167 5.89 10.77 -17.44
N GLY A 168 5.44 10.31 -16.28
CA GLY A 168 6.09 10.47 -15.00
C GLY A 168 7.52 9.95 -14.93
N TRP A 169 8.06 9.89 -13.72
CA TRP A 169 9.39 9.38 -13.51
C TRP A 169 9.46 7.86 -13.72
N THR A 170 10.03 7.40 -14.83
CA THR A 170 10.23 5.96 -15.06
C THR A 170 11.50 5.47 -14.37
N MET A 171 11.36 4.47 -13.51
CA MET A 171 12.43 3.79 -12.82
C MET A 171 12.60 2.38 -13.37
N THR A 172 13.83 1.97 -13.60
CA THR A 172 14.18 0.60 -13.92
C THR A 172 15.51 0.36 -13.24
N ASN A 173 15.56 -0.58 -12.31
CA ASN A 173 16.81 -0.94 -11.65
C ASN A 173 17.36 -2.23 -12.25
N PRO A 174 18.32 -2.16 -13.18
CA PRO A 174 18.91 -3.34 -13.80
C PRO A 174 19.89 -4.08 -12.87
N HIS A 175 20.05 -3.60 -11.63
CA HIS A 175 21.01 -4.14 -10.67
C HIS A 175 20.31 -4.85 -9.51
N GLU A 176 21.06 -5.73 -8.87
CA GLU A 176 20.61 -6.47 -7.67
C GLU A 176 20.61 -5.61 -6.40
N SER A 177 21.25 -4.44 -6.43
CA SER A 177 21.34 -3.50 -5.31
C SER A 177 20.07 -2.67 -5.20
N GLU A 178 19.61 -2.42 -3.97
CA GLU A 178 18.50 -1.53 -3.68
C GLU A 178 18.81 -0.09 -4.14
N ILE A 179 17.85 0.54 -4.83
CA ILE A 179 17.86 1.98 -5.11
C ILE A 179 16.91 2.65 -4.12
N ARG A 180 17.41 3.67 -3.43
CA ARG A 180 16.64 4.47 -2.47
C ARG A 180 16.30 5.83 -3.04
N LEU A 181 15.04 6.22 -2.94
CA LEU A 181 14.59 7.60 -3.10
C LEU A 181 14.10 8.08 -1.74
N ASP A 182 14.64 9.20 -1.26
CA ASP A 182 14.35 9.67 0.09
C ASP A 182 14.28 11.20 0.19
N GLY A 183 13.23 11.71 0.85
CA GLY A 183 13.03 13.14 1.10
C GLY A 183 12.77 13.97 -0.17
N LEU A 184 12.06 13.41 -1.15
CA LEU A 184 11.75 14.06 -2.43
C LEU A 184 10.27 14.39 -2.54
N THR A 185 9.95 15.55 -3.11
CA THR A 185 8.62 15.86 -3.64
C THR A 185 8.62 15.60 -5.16
N ILE A 186 7.82 14.66 -5.64
CA ILE A 186 7.74 14.25 -7.04
C ILE A 186 6.32 14.53 -7.54
N ILE A 187 6.19 15.41 -8.54
CA ILE A 187 4.88 15.85 -9.04
C ILE A 187 4.74 15.47 -10.50
N GLY A 188 3.84 14.54 -10.79
CA GLY A 188 3.45 14.16 -12.13
C GLY A 188 2.88 15.35 -12.93
N PRO A 189 2.98 15.32 -14.26
CA PRO A 189 2.55 16.42 -15.12
C PRO A 189 1.02 16.57 -15.12
N THR A 190 0.49 17.78 -15.14
CA THR A 190 -0.93 17.98 -15.50
C THR A 190 -1.12 17.69 -17.00
N ALA A 191 -2.15 16.94 -17.36
CA ALA A 191 -2.42 16.59 -18.75
C ALA A 191 -3.83 17.03 -19.19
N GLU A 192 -3.92 17.73 -20.32
CA GLU A 192 -5.19 18.10 -20.97
C GLU A 192 -5.08 17.76 -22.46
N GLU A 193 -5.74 16.67 -22.89
CA GLU A 193 -5.62 16.19 -24.27
C GLU A 193 -6.98 15.88 -24.93
N SER A 194 -7.07 16.17 -26.24
CA SER A 194 -8.16 15.70 -27.10
C SER A 194 -7.93 14.22 -27.44
N GLY A 195 -8.13 13.34 -26.46
CA GLY A 195 -7.71 11.95 -26.58
C GLY A 195 -7.79 11.19 -25.27
N GLN A 196 -6.82 10.29 -25.10
CA GLN A 196 -6.50 9.71 -23.81
C GLN A 196 -5.40 10.53 -23.17
N ALA A 197 -5.45 10.74 -21.86
CA ALA A 197 -4.41 11.43 -21.13
C ALA A 197 -4.07 10.67 -19.85
N GLU A 198 -2.80 10.69 -19.48
CA GLU A 198 -2.29 10.04 -18.29
C GLU A 198 -1.32 10.97 -17.56
N SER A 199 -1.32 10.87 -16.23
CA SER A 199 -0.32 11.48 -15.37
C SER A 199 0.11 10.46 -14.33
N ILE A 200 1.41 10.23 -14.25
CA ILE A 200 2.00 9.31 -13.29
C ILE A 200 3.06 10.08 -12.49
N GLY A 201 3.10 9.93 -11.17
CA GLY A 201 4.21 10.43 -10.36
C GLY A 201 5.48 9.61 -10.63
N ILE A 202 5.43 8.33 -10.24
CA ILE A 202 6.52 7.36 -10.44
C ILE A 202 6.01 6.09 -11.13
N SER A 203 6.78 5.59 -12.10
CA SER A 203 6.55 4.33 -12.80
C SER A 203 7.74 3.40 -12.59
N ILE A 204 7.63 2.43 -11.68
CA ILE A 204 8.64 1.41 -11.41
C ILE A 204 8.43 0.25 -12.37
N GLN A 205 9.44 -0.07 -13.18
CA GLN A 205 9.35 -1.11 -14.21
C GLN A 205 10.13 -2.38 -13.88
N ASP A 206 11.10 -2.33 -12.97
CA ASP A 206 11.93 -3.48 -12.59
C ASP A 206 12.84 -3.16 -11.38
N GLY A 207 13.23 -4.22 -10.65
CA GLY A 207 14.32 -4.26 -9.68
C GLY A 207 13.95 -3.90 -8.23
N LYS A 208 14.97 -3.68 -7.38
CA LYS A 208 14.79 -3.44 -5.93
C LYS A 208 14.73 -1.95 -5.63
N ILE A 209 13.56 -1.44 -5.26
CA ILE A 209 13.31 0.00 -5.05
C ILE A 209 12.78 0.24 -3.63
N ARG A 210 13.36 1.21 -2.93
CA ARG A 210 12.84 1.74 -1.67
C ARG A 210 12.50 3.21 -1.82
N LEU A 211 11.27 3.59 -1.44
CA LEU A 211 10.82 4.97 -1.36
C LEU A 211 10.55 5.29 0.11
N THR A 212 11.20 6.32 0.65
CA THR A 212 11.10 6.69 2.06
C THR A 212 10.84 8.19 2.18
N ARG A 213 9.92 8.62 3.05
CA ARG A 213 9.67 10.06 3.33
C ARG A 213 9.49 10.92 2.06
N CYS A 214 8.90 10.35 1.01
CA CYS A 214 8.65 11.07 -0.24
C CYS A 214 7.21 11.58 -0.28
N ARG A 215 7.01 12.74 -0.93
CA ARG A 215 5.71 13.21 -1.35
C ARG A 215 5.54 12.98 -2.84
N ILE A 216 4.64 12.10 -3.23
CA ILE A 216 4.49 11.67 -4.63
C ILE A 216 3.07 11.97 -5.07
N SER A 217 2.91 12.66 -6.20
CA SER A 217 1.59 13.00 -6.71
C SER A 217 1.49 12.72 -8.20
N GLY A 218 0.42 12.06 -8.64
CA GLY A 218 -0.04 12.16 -10.03
C GLY A 218 -0.62 13.55 -10.27
N GLY A 219 -0.42 14.16 -11.43
CA GLY A 219 -1.01 15.45 -11.78
C GLY A 219 -2.50 15.35 -12.17
N ASP A 220 -3.20 16.47 -12.20
CA ASP A 220 -4.59 16.54 -12.69
C ASP A 220 -4.68 16.14 -14.17
N VAL A 221 -5.75 15.46 -14.56
CA VAL A 221 -5.95 15.00 -15.94
C VAL A 221 -7.36 15.27 -16.44
N VAL A 222 -7.45 15.94 -17.58
CA VAL A 222 -8.70 16.16 -18.32
C VAL A 222 -8.59 15.57 -19.72
N ALA A 223 -9.51 14.67 -20.09
CA ALA A 223 -9.49 14.01 -21.39
C ALA A 223 -10.89 13.88 -22.04
N GLU A 224 -10.92 13.73 -23.36
CA GLU A 224 -12.15 13.42 -24.11
C GLU A 224 -12.60 11.96 -23.91
N TYR A 225 -11.63 11.04 -23.86
CA TYR A 225 -11.82 9.61 -23.65
C TYR A 225 -11.26 9.23 -22.28
N ASP A 226 -10.28 8.31 -22.22
CA ASP A 226 -9.75 7.84 -20.94
C ASP A 226 -8.81 8.87 -20.31
N ALA A 227 -8.99 9.12 -19.02
CA ALA A 227 -8.18 10.02 -18.21
C ALA A 227 -7.66 9.24 -16.99
N GLN A 228 -6.37 9.34 -16.69
CA GLN A 228 -5.76 8.59 -15.59
C GLN A 228 -4.78 9.43 -14.78
N SER A 229 -4.90 9.43 -13.45
CA SER A 229 -3.89 10.01 -12.55
C SER A 229 -3.44 8.98 -11.53
N ILE A 230 -2.13 8.69 -11.50
CA ILE A 230 -1.54 7.65 -10.67
C ILE A 230 -0.38 8.22 -9.87
N GLY A 231 -0.33 7.96 -8.57
CA GLY A 231 0.80 8.35 -7.74
C GLY A 231 2.03 7.50 -8.07
N ILE A 232 1.95 6.20 -7.76
CA ILE A 232 2.97 5.20 -8.03
C ILE A 232 2.38 4.06 -8.84
N MET A 233 3.09 3.65 -9.88
CA MET A 233 2.75 2.49 -10.68
C MET A 233 3.90 1.48 -10.66
N VAL A 234 3.63 0.25 -10.26
CA VAL A 234 4.61 -0.84 -10.22
C VAL A 234 4.28 -1.85 -11.32
N TYR A 235 5.22 -2.04 -12.22
CA TYR A 235 5.20 -2.97 -13.34
C TYR A 235 6.35 -3.98 -13.23
N ARG A 236 6.10 -5.19 -13.73
CA ARG A 236 7.05 -6.31 -13.82
C ARG A 236 7.64 -6.72 -12.47
N SER A 237 8.66 -7.56 -12.52
CA SER A 237 9.33 -8.16 -11.37
C SER A 237 10.12 -7.15 -10.52
N ALA A 238 9.42 -6.39 -9.68
CA ALA A 238 10.05 -5.46 -8.74
C ALA A 238 9.96 -5.98 -7.30
N ASN A 239 10.98 -5.72 -6.48
CA ASN A 239 10.84 -5.81 -5.02
C ASN A 239 10.76 -4.38 -4.50
N VAL A 240 9.62 -4.00 -3.96
CA VAL A 240 9.36 -2.61 -3.58
C VAL A 240 9.12 -2.47 -2.09
N VAL A 241 9.71 -1.45 -1.50
CA VAL A 241 9.44 -1.04 -0.12
C VAL A 241 9.06 0.43 -0.10
N PHE A 242 7.85 0.75 0.33
CA PHE A 242 7.35 2.11 0.47
C PHE A 242 7.12 2.39 1.95
N GLU A 243 7.88 3.32 2.53
CA GLU A 243 7.85 3.66 3.94
C GLU A 243 7.61 5.15 4.18
N ASN A 244 6.62 5.50 4.99
CA ASN A 244 6.40 6.87 5.46
C ASN A 244 6.26 7.90 4.31
N ASN A 245 5.62 7.51 3.21
CA ASN A 245 5.38 8.41 2.07
C ASN A 245 3.99 9.03 2.15
N GLU A 246 3.85 10.23 1.58
CA GLU A 246 2.56 10.84 1.23
C GLU A 246 2.35 10.66 -0.27
N ILE A 247 1.34 9.87 -0.65
CA ILE A 247 1.07 9.50 -2.03
C ILE A 247 -0.33 9.98 -2.39
N ASP A 248 -0.39 10.97 -3.27
CA ASP A 248 -1.63 11.56 -3.75
C ASP A 248 -1.81 11.32 -5.25
N THR A 249 -3.01 11.58 -5.76
CA THR A 249 -3.24 11.76 -7.20
C THR A 249 -3.97 13.07 -7.46
N GLY A 250 -3.91 13.50 -8.71
CA GLY A 250 -4.70 14.62 -9.18
C GLY A 250 -6.17 14.25 -9.38
N GLU A 251 -6.96 15.29 -9.63
CA GLU A 251 -8.33 15.14 -10.10
C GLU A 251 -8.35 14.67 -11.55
N VAL A 252 -9.30 13.78 -11.85
CA VAL A 252 -9.47 13.22 -13.18
C VAL A 252 -10.88 13.50 -13.70
N SER A 253 -10.95 14.01 -14.93
CA SER A 253 -12.22 14.23 -15.62
C SER A 253 -12.18 13.70 -17.06
N ALA A 254 -13.17 12.87 -17.40
CA ALA A 254 -13.33 12.29 -18.72
C ALA A 254 -14.74 12.55 -19.28
N GLN A 255 -14.86 13.01 -20.52
CA GLN A 255 -16.17 13.24 -21.16
C GLN A 255 -16.86 11.93 -21.58
N SER A 256 -16.07 11.04 -22.17
CA SER A 256 -16.44 9.68 -22.57
C SER A 256 -15.34 8.71 -22.12
N GLY A 257 -15.55 7.40 -22.08
CA GLY A 257 -14.48 6.47 -21.66
C GLY A 257 -14.37 6.28 -20.13
N LYS A 258 -13.16 6.24 -19.57
CA LYS A 258 -12.93 5.97 -18.13
C LYS A 258 -12.19 7.12 -17.47
N ALA A 259 -12.68 7.58 -16.33
CA ALA A 259 -11.91 8.42 -15.40
C ALA A 259 -11.32 7.53 -14.31
N TYR A 260 -10.01 7.55 -14.13
CA TYR A 260 -9.32 6.67 -13.19
C TYR A 260 -8.30 7.41 -12.31
N THR A 261 -8.41 7.28 -11.00
CA THR A 261 -7.40 7.72 -10.04
C THR A 261 -6.90 6.57 -9.20
N CYS A 262 -5.58 6.48 -8.98
CA CYS A 262 -5.02 5.49 -8.08
C CYS A 262 -3.74 5.92 -7.36
N GLY A 263 -3.72 5.84 -6.04
CA GLY A 263 -2.51 6.16 -5.26
C GLY A 263 -1.36 5.22 -5.64
N ILE A 264 -1.56 3.91 -5.47
CA ILE A 264 -0.59 2.88 -5.87
C ILE A 264 -1.25 1.80 -6.74
N LEU A 265 -0.76 1.64 -7.97
CA LEU A 265 -1.19 0.58 -8.88
C LEU A 265 -0.11 -0.49 -9.02
N PHE A 266 -0.41 -1.73 -8.64
CA PHE A 266 0.40 -2.92 -8.95
C PHE A 266 -0.20 -3.62 -10.19
N GLY A 267 0.51 -3.57 -11.33
CA GLY A 267 0.03 -3.99 -12.66
C GLY A 267 0.55 -5.36 -13.17
N SER A 268 -0.22 -6.00 -14.07
CA SER A 268 -0.32 -7.46 -14.27
C SER A 268 0.68 -8.18 -15.21
N GLU A 269 1.79 -7.57 -15.63
CA GLU A 269 2.65 -8.21 -16.66
C GLU A 269 3.79 -9.05 -16.07
N GLY A 270 3.45 -10.27 -15.60
CA GLY A 270 4.43 -11.34 -15.35
C GLY A 270 5.40 -11.07 -14.19
N ASN A 271 4.92 -10.39 -13.16
CA ASN A 271 5.76 -9.93 -12.05
C ASN A 271 6.04 -11.10 -11.09
N ALA A 272 7.30 -11.45 -10.91
CA ALA A 272 7.76 -12.15 -9.72
C ALA A 272 8.42 -11.12 -8.79
N GLY A 273 7.99 -11.02 -7.55
CA GLY A 273 8.55 -10.06 -6.60
C GLY A 273 7.76 -10.00 -5.31
N GLU A 274 8.11 -9.07 -4.43
CA GLU A 274 7.39 -8.79 -3.19
C GLU A 274 7.22 -7.29 -2.96
N GLY A 275 6.14 -6.91 -2.29
CA GLY A 275 5.87 -5.53 -1.91
C GLY A 275 5.70 -5.39 -0.40
N VAL A 276 6.32 -4.36 0.17
CA VAL A 276 6.06 -3.90 1.54
C VAL A 276 5.64 -2.43 1.47
N VAL A 277 4.48 -2.11 2.04
CA VAL A 277 3.93 -0.75 2.11
C VAL A 277 3.66 -0.46 3.58
N ARG A 278 4.46 0.41 4.21
CA ARG A 278 4.39 0.67 5.65
C ARG A 278 4.28 2.17 5.97
N GLY A 279 3.38 2.55 6.88
CA GLY A 279 3.31 3.91 7.41
C GLY A 279 2.99 4.99 6.37
N ASN A 280 2.41 4.63 5.23
CA ASN A 280 2.14 5.59 4.15
C ASN A 280 0.75 6.21 4.32
N ARG A 281 0.63 7.46 3.90
CA ARG A 281 -0.65 8.11 3.64
C ARG A 281 -0.92 8.09 2.14
N ILE A 282 -1.99 7.43 1.74
CA ILE A 282 -2.31 7.17 0.32
C ILE A 282 -3.71 7.72 0.05
N ASN A 283 -3.81 8.80 -0.72
CA ASN A 283 -5.09 9.41 -1.09
C ASN A 283 -5.27 9.40 -2.61
N ALA A 284 -6.28 8.69 -3.10
CA ALA A 284 -6.69 8.87 -4.48
C ALA A 284 -7.53 10.14 -4.63
N GLY A 285 -7.26 10.90 -5.69
CA GLY A 285 -8.02 12.09 -6.07
C GLY A 285 -9.39 11.73 -6.66
N PRO A 286 -10.27 12.72 -6.84
CA PRO A 286 -11.60 12.50 -7.40
C PRO A 286 -11.54 12.08 -8.88
N ALA A 287 -12.45 11.20 -9.28
CA ALA A 287 -12.66 10.75 -10.64
C ALA A 287 -14.08 11.10 -11.09
N THR A 288 -14.21 11.87 -12.17
CA THR A 288 -15.51 12.29 -12.73
C THR A 288 -15.65 11.85 -14.18
N ASN A 289 -16.80 11.27 -14.52
CA ASN A 289 -17.12 10.88 -15.88
C ASN A 289 -18.59 11.15 -16.23
N GLU A 290 -18.82 11.95 -17.27
CA GLU A 290 -20.19 12.38 -17.62
C GLU A 290 -21.08 11.24 -18.16
N THR A 291 -20.50 10.20 -18.77
CA THR A 291 -21.28 9.23 -19.57
C THR A 291 -20.99 7.77 -19.25
N SER A 292 -20.02 7.48 -18.39
CA SER A 292 -19.43 6.16 -18.24
C SER A 292 -18.92 5.92 -16.81
N THR A 293 -17.83 5.16 -16.66
CA THR A 293 -17.25 4.68 -15.39
C THR A 293 -16.27 5.72 -14.84
N ALA A 294 -16.47 6.09 -13.58
CA ALA A 294 -15.46 6.74 -12.75
C ALA A 294 -14.93 5.70 -11.75
N TRP A 295 -13.62 5.59 -11.62
CA TRP A 295 -12.99 4.66 -10.70
C TRP A 295 -11.90 5.37 -9.92
N SER A 296 -11.95 5.25 -8.60
CA SER A 296 -10.94 5.76 -7.69
C SER A 296 -10.53 4.69 -6.70
N ALA A 297 -9.24 4.44 -6.53
CA ALA A 297 -8.73 3.48 -5.58
C ALA A 297 -7.48 3.99 -4.86
N GLY A 298 -7.42 3.96 -3.53
CA GLY A 298 -6.17 4.26 -2.83
C GLY A 298 -5.05 3.33 -3.30
N VAL A 299 -5.30 2.01 -3.24
CA VAL A 299 -4.42 0.98 -3.80
C VAL A 299 -5.21 0.05 -4.71
N ALA A 300 -4.70 -0.20 -5.91
CA ALA A 300 -5.21 -1.20 -6.82
C ALA A 300 -4.14 -2.27 -7.06
N TYR A 301 -4.54 -3.53 -6.93
CA TYR A 301 -3.65 -4.67 -6.99
C TYR A 301 -4.18 -5.71 -7.98
N SER A 302 -3.41 -5.96 -9.04
CA SER A 302 -3.80 -6.81 -10.15
C SER A 302 -2.62 -7.65 -10.63
N VAL A 303 -1.95 -8.37 -9.73
CA VAL A 303 -0.68 -9.05 -10.03
C VAL A 303 -0.71 -10.49 -9.51
N TRP A 304 -0.28 -11.43 -10.35
CA TRP A 304 -0.04 -12.83 -9.96
C TRP A 304 1.35 -12.99 -9.38
N ASP A 305 1.56 -13.94 -8.47
CA ASP A 305 2.88 -14.27 -7.89
C ASP A 305 3.60 -13.10 -7.19
N PHE A 306 2.85 -12.18 -6.56
CA PHE A 306 3.39 -11.00 -5.88
C PHE A 306 2.81 -10.85 -4.46
N PRO A 307 3.39 -11.47 -3.42
CA PRO A 307 2.97 -11.21 -2.05
C PRO A 307 3.10 -9.71 -1.71
N LEU A 308 2.00 -9.13 -1.19
CA LEU A 308 1.96 -7.75 -0.72
C LEU A 308 1.67 -7.71 0.79
N LEU A 309 2.58 -7.11 1.56
CA LEU A 309 2.39 -6.79 2.97
C LEU A 309 2.14 -5.28 3.13
N MET A 310 1.05 -4.92 3.81
CA MET A 310 0.66 -3.55 4.09
C MET A 310 0.50 -3.34 5.59
N VAL A 311 1.26 -2.41 6.18
CA VAL A 311 1.31 -2.21 7.64
C VAL A 311 1.11 -0.73 7.98
N ASN A 312 0.22 -0.41 8.93
CA ASN A 312 0.05 0.96 9.47
C ASN A 312 -0.16 2.04 8.38
N ASN A 313 -0.85 1.73 7.28
CA ASN A 313 -1.14 2.73 6.24
C ASN A 313 -2.50 3.39 6.47
N ASP A 314 -2.59 4.66 6.08
CA ASP A 314 -3.84 5.38 5.90
C ASP A 314 -4.18 5.42 4.40
N ILE A 315 -5.23 4.72 4.00
CA ILE A 315 -5.57 4.50 2.59
C ILE A 315 -6.99 4.98 2.32
N VAL A 316 -7.08 6.02 1.50
CA VAL A 316 -8.34 6.69 1.16
C VAL A 316 -8.57 6.66 -0.35
N GLY A 317 -9.68 6.05 -0.77
CA GLY A 317 -10.20 6.20 -2.12
C GLY A 317 -10.76 7.61 -2.35
N GLY A 318 -10.68 8.11 -3.57
CA GLY A 318 -11.25 9.40 -3.96
C GLY A 318 -12.73 9.31 -4.31
N GLU A 319 -13.38 10.45 -4.46
CA GLU A 319 -14.78 10.47 -4.92
C GLU A 319 -14.88 9.93 -6.36
N ALA A 320 -15.91 9.13 -6.63
CA ALA A 320 -16.18 8.60 -7.96
C ALA A 320 -17.61 8.99 -8.41
N ASP A 321 -17.70 9.86 -9.43
CA ASP A 321 -18.95 10.31 -10.02
C ASP A 321 -18.99 9.99 -11.52
N GLY A 322 -19.47 8.80 -11.83
CA GLY A 322 -19.73 8.25 -13.16
C GLY A 322 -21.16 7.73 -13.25
N GLY A 323 -21.89 8.12 -14.29
CA GLY A 323 -23.36 8.01 -14.31
C GLY A 323 -24.00 6.63 -14.00
N PHE A 324 -23.31 5.49 -14.20
CA PHE A 324 -23.92 4.15 -14.00
C PHE A 324 -23.01 3.08 -13.37
N ALA A 325 -21.74 3.35 -13.11
CA ALA A 325 -20.79 2.32 -12.66
C ALA A 325 -19.60 2.91 -11.90
N SER A 326 -19.86 3.86 -11.00
CA SER A 326 -18.80 4.45 -10.19
C SER A 326 -18.22 3.44 -9.21
N LEU A 327 -16.92 3.51 -8.96
CA LEU A 327 -16.24 2.66 -8.01
C LEU A 327 -15.30 3.54 -7.18
N SER A 328 -15.45 3.53 -5.86
CA SER A 328 -14.49 4.15 -4.95
C SER A 328 -14.04 3.14 -3.91
N HIS A 329 -12.75 2.81 -3.87
CA HIS A 329 -12.22 1.82 -2.93
C HIS A 329 -11.01 2.33 -2.17
N GLY A 330 -10.84 1.91 -0.92
CA GLY A 330 -9.55 2.05 -0.25
C GLY A 330 -8.53 1.14 -0.94
N VAL A 331 -8.81 -0.17 -0.94
CA VAL A 331 -8.02 -1.21 -1.60
C VAL A 331 -8.89 -2.03 -2.56
N GLU A 332 -8.46 -2.22 -3.80
CA GLU A 332 -9.09 -3.14 -4.75
C GLU A 332 -8.11 -4.22 -5.24
N VAL A 333 -8.51 -5.49 -5.16
CA VAL A 333 -7.67 -6.67 -5.45
C VAL A 333 -8.32 -7.51 -6.55
N TYR A 334 -7.85 -7.39 -7.78
CA TYR A 334 -8.37 -8.13 -8.94
C TYR A 334 -7.84 -9.57 -9.00
N TYR A 335 -6.53 -9.72 -8.87
CA TYR A 335 -5.81 -10.98 -9.02
C TYR A 335 -4.64 -10.99 -8.03
N GLY A 336 -4.34 -12.15 -7.45
CA GLY A 336 -3.00 -12.42 -6.92
C GLY A 336 -2.88 -13.44 -5.82
N ASP A 337 -1.63 -13.59 -5.37
CA ASP A 337 -1.11 -14.77 -4.67
C ASP A 337 -1.11 -14.64 -3.15
N GLY A 338 -1.43 -13.46 -2.64
CA GLY A 338 -1.69 -13.23 -1.23
C GLY A 338 -1.48 -11.77 -0.89
N MET A 339 -2.39 -11.20 -0.10
CA MET A 339 -2.24 -9.86 0.44
C MET A 339 -2.48 -9.90 1.95
N THR A 340 -1.56 -9.33 2.72
CA THR A 340 -1.70 -9.20 4.17
C THR A 340 -1.74 -7.72 4.55
N LEU A 341 -2.79 -7.34 5.27
CA LEU A 341 -3.00 -5.98 5.79
C LEU A 341 -3.01 -6.05 7.32
N VAL A 342 -2.08 -5.34 7.96
CA VAL A 342 -1.93 -5.25 9.40
C VAL A 342 -2.10 -3.80 9.85
N ASN A 343 -3.04 -3.53 10.77
CA ASN A 343 -3.27 -2.22 11.39
C ASN A 343 -3.44 -1.04 10.40
N ASN A 344 -4.03 -1.29 9.23
CA ASN A 344 -4.29 -0.22 8.27
C ASN A 344 -5.63 0.46 8.58
N ARG A 345 -5.71 1.75 8.26
CA ARG A 345 -6.98 2.45 8.10
C ARG A 345 -7.35 2.47 6.63
N LEU A 346 -8.52 1.92 6.31
CA LEU A 346 -9.06 1.89 4.95
C LEU A 346 -10.37 2.68 4.90
N ALA A 347 -10.49 3.58 3.93
CA ALA A 347 -11.71 4.31 3.65
C ALA A 347 -11.91 4.43 2.14
N PRO A 348 -13.12 4.18 1.62
CA PRO A 348 -13.47 4.64 0.28
C PRO A 348 -13.82 6.13 0.31
N GLY A 349 -13.84 6.75 -0.87
CA GLY A 349 -14.50 8.02 -1.11
C GLY A 349 -15.98 7.86 -1.45
N ASN A 350 -16.69 8.98 -1.60
CA ASN A 350 -18.09 8.96 -2.00
C ASN A 350 -18.26 8.41 -3.42
N CYS A 351 -19.37 7.72 -3.67
CA CYS A 351 -19.60 7.09 -4.96
C CYS A 351 -21.06 7.24 -5.41
N VAL A 352 -21.29 7.84 -6.58
CA VAL A 352 -22.65 8.03 -7.13
C VAL A 352 -22.97 6.91 -8.13
N GLY A 353 -24.09 6.20 -7.96
CA GLY A 353 -24.54 5.19 -8.93
C GLY A 353 -23.71 3.90 -8.94
N GLY A 354 -23.00 3.60 -7.85
CA GLY A 354 -21.96 2.59 -7.84
C GLY A 354 -21.62 2.04 -6.45
N SER A 355 -20.38 1.57 -6.26
CA SER A 355 -19.95 0.96 -5.00
C SER A 355 -18.81 1.69 -4.31
N ALA A 356 -18.93 1.92 -3.01
CA ALA A 356 -17.87 2.43 -2.15
C ALA A 356 -17.45 1.37 -1.12
N ASN A 357 -16.22 0.86 -1.16
CA ASN A 357 -15.75 -0.16 -0.20
C ASN A 357 -14.36 0.13 0.37
N ALA A 358 -14.14 -0.07 1.67
CA ALA A 358 -12.79 0.05 2.23
C ALA A 358 -11.83 -0.96 1.58
N ILE A 359 -12.30 -2.20 1.39
CA ILE A 359 -11.61 -3.20 0.57
C ILE A 359 -12.58 -3.96 -0.33
N ARG A 360 -12.12 -4.26 -1.56
CA ARG A 360 -12.81 -5.13 -2.50
C ARG A 360 -11.88 -6.14 -3.12
N THR A 361 -12.29 -7.40 -3.19
CA THR A 361 -11.54 -8.47 -3.87
C THR A 361 -12.41 -9.15 -4.95
N PHE A 362 -11.76 -9.81 -5.90
CA PHE A 362 -12.37 -10.62 -6.96
C PHE A 362 -12.06 -12.11 -6.80
N ASP A 363 -12.79 -12.97 -7.51
CA ASP A 363 -12.80 -14.43 -7.35
C ASP A 363 -11.47 -15.14 -7.67
N GLN A 364 -10.50 -14.40 -8.22
CA GLN A 364 -9.19 -14.88 -8.63
C GLN A 364 -8.06 -14.52 -7.65
N VAL A 365 -8.42 -14.15 -6.41
CA VAL A 365 -7.47 -13.87 -5.33
C VAL A 365 -7.29 -15.12 -4.46
N SER A 366 -6.04 -15.51 -4.19
CA SER A 366 -5.73 -16.72 -3.43
C SER A 366 -6.22 -16.64 -1.99
N THR A 367 -5.80 -15.63 -1.23
CA THR A 367 -6.20 -15.32 0.16
C THR A 367 -5.84 -13.86 0.50
N VAL A 368 -6.78 -13.13 1.09
CA VAL A 368 -6.49 -11.84 1.74
C VAL A 368 -6.58 -11.98 3.26
N THR A 369 -5.53 -11.59 3.97
CA THR A 369 -5.44 -11.64 5.43
C THR A 369 -5.49 -10.22 6.00
N LEU A 370 -6.43 -9.94 6.89
CA LEU A 370 -6.64 -8.66 7.53
C LEU A 370 -6.53 -8.84 9.04
N ILE A 371 -5.57 -8.16 9.67
CA ILE A 371 -5.31 -8.23 11.10
C ILE A 371 -5.33 -6.81 11.67
N GLY A 372 -6.18 -6.55 12.67
CA GLY A 372 -6.15 -5.28 13.38
C GLY A 372 -6.54 -4.06 12.52
N ASN A 373 -7.22 -4.19 11.39
CA ASN A 373 -7.49 -3.04 10.53
C ASN A 373 -8.76 -2.28 10.97
N LEU A 374 -8.82 -0.98 10.64
CA LEU A 374 -10.04 -0.18 10.67
C LEU A 374 -10.58 0.00 9.24
N LEU A 375 -11.74 -0.57 8.97
CA LEU A 375 -12.42 -0.49 7.67
C LEU A 375 -13.65 0.39 7.82
N THR A 376 -13.63 1.56 7.20
CA THR A 376 -14.76 2.48 7.17
C THR A 376 -15.45 2.45 5.82
N THR A 377 -16.56 3.16 5.70
CA THR A 377 -17.35 3.23 4.47
C THR A 377 -17.78 4.66 4.20
N ALA A 378 -18.10 4.94 2.96
CA ALA A 378 -18.62 6.23 2.51
C ALA A 378 -20.04 6.05 1.95
N ALA A 379 -20.72 7.19 1.72
CA ALA A 379 -22.05 7.20 1.12
C ALA A 379 -22.00 6.66 -0.31
N SER A 380 -22.87 5.70 -0.63
CA SER A 380 -23.01 5.12 -1.96
C SER A 380 -24.24 4.21 -2.08
N ASP A 381 -24.65 3.94 -3.32
CA ASP A 381 -25.73 2.99 -3.62
C ASP A 381 -25.41 1.55 -3.14
N LEU A 382 -24.12 1.20 -3.07
CA LEU A 382 -23.63 -0.11 -2.61
C LEU A 382 -22.35 0.09 -1.77
N GLY A 383 -22.53 0.48 -0.51
CA GLY A 383 -21.44 0.78 0.41
C GLY A 383 -21.11 -0.39 1.33
N GLY A 384 -19.83 -0.66 1.59
CA GLY A 384 -19.51 -1.59 2.66
C GLY A 384 -18.06 -1.65 3.09
N GLY A 385 -17.81 -2.17 4.29
CA GLY A 385 -16.45 -2.20 4.84
C GLY A 385 -15.56 -3.09 4.00
N ALA A 386 -15.97 -4.36 3.86
CA ALA A 386 -15.27 -5.34 3.04
C ALA A 386 -16.22 -6.04 2.07
N TYR A 387 -15.86 -6.05 0.78
CA TYR A 387 -16.46 -6.92 -0.24
C TYR A 387 -15.42 -7.95 -0.65
N LEU A 388 -15.58 -9.18 -0.17
CA LEU A 388 -14.62 -10.25 -0.37
C LEU A 388 -15.17 -11.29 -1.35
N GLN A 389 -14.42 -11.50 -2.42
CA GLN A 389 -14.53 -12.64 -3.31
C GLN A 389 -13.25 -13.48 -3.20
N GLY A 390 -13.37 -14.80 -3.10
CA GLY A 390 -12.23 -15.69 -2.86
C GLY A 390 -12.02 -15.97 -1.37
N ASN A 391 -10.82 -16.41 -0.99
CA ASN A 391 -10.55 -16.76 0.41
C ASN A 391 -10.14 -15.52 1.21
N ALA A 392 -10.57 -15.44 2.47
CA ALA A 392 -10.16 -14.36 3.35
C ALA A 392 -10.07 -14.77 4.82
N ILE A 393 -9.15 -14.12 5.54
CA ILE A 393 -8.94 -14.30 6.98
C ILE A 393 -8.99 -12.92 7.62
N LEU A 394 -9.94 -12.70 8.53
CA LEU A 394 -10.15 -11.43 9.23
C LEU A 394 -10.05 -11.67 10.73
N ILE A 395 -9.02 -11.11 11.37
CA ILE A 395 -8.72 -11.23 12.80
C ILE A 395 -8.65 -9.84 13.44
N ASN A 396 -9.36 -9.63 14.54
CA ASN A 396 -9.30 -8.39 15.34
C ASN A 396 -9.54 -7.09 14.54
N ASN A 397 -10.38 -7.10 13.50
CA ASN A 397 -10.66 -5.87 12.73
C ASN A 397 -11.88 -5.13 13.27
N ILE A 398 -11.87 -3.80 13.17
CA ILE A 398 -13.07 -2.96 13.29
C ILE A 398 -13.62 -2.70 11.90
N ILE A 399 -14.87 -3.09 11.65
CA ILE A 399 -15.54 -2.88 10.36
C ILE A 399 -16.78 -2.02 10.59
N TYR A 400 -16.67 -0.76 10.23
CA TYR A 400 -17.66 0.28 10.50
C TYR A 400 -18.40 0.70 9.22
N ALA A 401 -19.60 0.15 9.05
CA ALA A 401 -20.49 0.49 7.95
C ALA A 401 -21.36 1.72 8.27
N ALA A 402 -21.37 2.68 7.36
CA ALA A 402 -22.10 3.93 7.39
C ALA A 402 -23.59 3.70 7.23
N GLU A 403 -24.37 4.74 7.51
CA GLU A 403 -25.81 4.73 7.34
C GLU A 403 -26.19 5.17 5.92
N ASP A 404 -26.45 4.19 5.05
CA ASP A 404 -27.02 4.44 3.71
C ASP A 404 -28.00 3.32 3.30
N ASP A 405 -28.74 3.54 2.21
CA ASP A 405 -29.88 2.73 1.74
C ASP A 405 -29.54 1.25 1.49
N PHE A 406 -28.28 0.93 1.17
CA PHE A 406 -27.79 -0.44 1.05
C PHE A 406 -26.34 -0.53 1.50
N THR A 407 -26.16 -0.77 2.80
CA THR A 407 -24.84 -0.85 3.44
C THR A 407 -24.61 -2.20 4.08
N TYR A 408 -23.35 -2.66 4.08
CA TYR A 408 -22.94 -3.87 4.80
C TYR A 408 -21.59 -3.68 5.48
N ALA A 409 -21.40 -4.26 6.67
CA ALA A 409 -20.06 -4.33 7.24
C ALA A 409 -19.21 -5.27 6.39
N LEU A 410 -19.69 -6.50 6.17
CA LEU A 410 -19.00 -7.51 5.38
C LEU A 410 -19.93 -8.08 4.29
N ARG A 411 -19.39 -8.27 3.09
CA ARG A 411 -20.01 -9.05 2.03
C ARG A 411 -19.04 -10.11 1.56
N THR A 412 -19.51 -11.34 1.45
CA THR A 412 -18.71 -12.48 1.00
C THR A 412 -19.38 -13.17 -0.18
N LEU A 413 -18.60 -13.51 -1.21
CA LEU A 413 -19.04 -14.30 -2.35
C LEU A 413 -17.94 -15.28 -2.77
N TYR A 414 -18.27 -16.58 -2.83
CA TYR A 414 -17.31 -17.64 -3.22
C TYR A 414 -16.12 -17.77 -2.26
N GLY A 415 -15.42 -18.91 -2.28
CA GLY A 415 -14.24 -19.13 -1.41
C GLY A 415 -14.56 -19.39 0.07
N THR A 416 -13.51 -19.49 0.88
CA THR A 416 -13.55 -19.81 2.31
C THR A 416 -13.12 -18.63 3.17
N HIS A 417 -13.88 -18.38 4.23
CA HIS A 417 -13.72 -17.20 5.06
C HIS A 417 -13.55 -17.57 6.53
N THR A 418 -12.53 -17.00 7.17
CA THR A 418 -12.29 -17.07 8.62
C THR A 418 -12.51 -15.70 9.24
N LEU A 419 -13.41 -15.61 10.22
CA LEU A 419 -13.75 -14.38 10.95
C LEU A 419 -13.56 -14.59 12.45
N VAL A 420 -12.51 -14.01 13.05
CA VAL A 420 -12.25 -14.18 14.49
C VAL A 420 -12.12 -12.83 15.18
N ALA A 421 -12.92 -12.63 16.23
CA ALA A 421 -12.87 -11.46 17.11
C ALA A 421 -12.92 -10.10 16.36
N ASN A 422 -13.73 -9.99 15.31
CA ASN A 422 -13.98 -8.72 14.64
C ASN A 422 -15.16 -7.97 15.26
N ASP A 423 -15.09 -6.64 15.30
CA ASP A 423 -16.23 -5.78 15.58
C ASP A 423 -16.95 -5.43 14.28
N LEU A 424 -18.15 -5.97 14.09
CA LEU A 424 -18.98 -5.74 12.91
C LEU A 424 -20.04 -4.70 13.23
N LYS A 425 -19.69 -3.43 13.04
CA LYS A 425 -20.58 -2.32 13.36
C LYS A 425 -21.37 -1.89 12.12
N CYS A 426 -22.70 -1.94 12.28
CA CYS A 426 -23.66 -1.37 11.35
C CYS A 426 -24.38 -0.16 11.97
N GLY A 427 -24.68 0.82 11.13
CA GLY A 427 -25.59 1.92 11.43
C GLY A 427 -27.08 1.50 11.50
N THR A 428 -27.99 2.49 11.56
CA THR A 428 -29.37 2.25 12.02
C THR A 428 -30.40 1.73 11.01
N THR A 429 -30.24 1.80 9.68
CA THR A 429 -31.16 1.10 8.71
C THR A 429 -30.86 1.36 7.23
N PRO A 430 -31.15 0.40 6.32
CA PRO A 430 -30.98 -1.05 6.45
C PRO A 430 -29.50 -1.39 6.21
N CYS A 431 -28.81 -1.79 7.28
CA CYS A 431 -27.40 -2.18 7.23
C CYS A 431 -27.26 -3.67 7.59
N PHE A 432 -26.49 -4.42 6.81
CA PHE A 432 -26.27 -5.85 6.99
C PHE A 432 -24.92 -6.10 7.70
N LEU A 433 -24.92 -6.87 8.80
CA LEU A 433 -23.65 -7.26 9.44
C LEU A 433 -22.81 -8.10 8.47
N LEU A 434 -23.45 -9.08 7.82
CA LEU A 434 -22.83 -9.89 6.79
C LEU A 434 -23.84 -10.15 5.66
N TRP A 435 -23.41 -9.98 4.42
CA TRP A 435 -24.12 -10.45 3.24
C TRP A 435 -23.36 -11.61 2.59
N ALA A 436 -23.84 -12.83 2.79
CA ALA A 436 -23.31 -14.02 2.12
C ALA A 436 -24.09 -14.32 0.83
N ASN A 437 -23.58 -15.24 -0.01
CA ASN A 437 -24.24 -15.63 -1.27
C ASN A 437 -25.68 -16.17 -1.06
N ALA A 438 -25.93 -16.86 0.06
CA ALA A 438 -27.26 -17.36 0.44
C ALA A 438 -28.23 -16.27 0.96
N GLY A 439 -27.74 -15.05 1.22
CA GLY A 439 -28.52 -13.92 1.72
C GLY A 439 -27.90 -13.24 2.96
N PRO A 440 -28.61 -12.26 3.53
CA PRO A 440 -28.12 -11.47 4.65
C PRO A 440 -28.14 -12.24 5.97
N VAL A 441 -27.11 -12.05 6.78
CA VAL A 441 -26.99 -12.47 8.18
C VAL A 441 -27.09 -11.22 9.05
N LEU A 442 -28.18 -11.13 9.81
CA LEU A 442 -28.59 -9.89 10.50
C LEU A 442 -28.22 -9.82 11.98
N SER A 443 -27.62 -10.88 12.52
CA SER A 443 -27.30 -10.97 13.95
C SER A 443 -25.91 -11.54 14.14
N ILE A 444 -25.20 -11.05 15.15
CA ILE A 444 -23.85 -11.52 15.47
C ILE A 444 -23.81 -13.01 15.83
N ASP A 445 -24.82 -13.52 16.52
CA ASP A 445 -24.97 -14.97 16.77
C ASP A 445 -25.04 -15.77 15.46
N GLY A 446 -25.66 -15.20 14.43
CA GLY A 446 -25.75 -15.81 13.10
C GLY A 446 -24.41 -15.79 12.35
N VAL A 447 -23.59 -14.76 12.56
CA VAL A 447 -22.22 -14.68 12.04
C VAL A 447 -21.38 -15.77 12.70
N ASN A 448 -21.32 -15.77 14.04
CA ASN A 448 -20.55 -16.74 14.85
C ASN A 448 -21.06 -18.18 14.77
N ALA A 449 -22.31 -18.41 14.35
CA ALA A 449 -22.79 -19.78 14.10
C ALA A 449 -22.12 -20.43 12.88
N CYS A 450 -21.45 -19.65 12.02
CA CYS A 450 -20.72 -20.13 10.85
C CYS A 450 -21.57 -21.02 9.91
N GLY A 451 -22.88 -20.78 9.86
CA GLY A 451 -23.83 -21.58 9.07
C GLY A 451 -24.07 -21.05 7.65
N TRP A 452 -23.41 -19.96 7.27
CA TRP A 452 -23.53 -19.30 5.98
C TRP A 452 -22.52 -19.88 4.97
N GLU A 453 -22.81 -19.72 3.68
CA GLU A 453 -22.01 -20.32 2.60
C GLU A 453 -20.60 -19.73 2.56
N GLY A 454 -19.58 -20.60 2.53
CA GLY A 454 -18.18 -20.20 2.50
C GLY A 454 -17.57 -19.89 3.86
N CYS A 455 -18.28 -20.12 4.97
CA CYS A 455 -17.67 -20.01 6.30
C CYS A 455 -16.78 -21.23 6.60
N ASP A 456 -15.52 -20.97 6.96
CA ASP A 456 -14.60 -21.99 7.48
C ASP A 456 -14.54 -21.95 9.01
N LEU A 457 -14.36 -20.73 9.56
CA LEU A 457 -14.38 -20.46 10.99
C LEU A 457 -15.02 -19.10 11.25
N SER A 458 -15.94 -19.02 12.21
CA SER A 458 -16.41 -17.73 12.72
C SER A 458 -16.65 -17.83 14.22
N THR A 459 -15.93 -17.04 15.01
CA THR A 459 -16.05 -17.06 16.48
C THR A 459 -15.58 -15.75 17.10
N GLY A 460 -16.10 -15.42 18.29
CA GLY A 460 -15.68 -14.25 19.06
C GLY A 460 -16.04 -12.89 18.44
N ASN A 461 -16.67 -12.85 17.27
CA ASN A 461 -17.07 -11.59 16.65
C ASN A 461 -18.17 -10.93 17.50
N PHE A 462 -18.14 -9.61 17.60
CA PHE A 462 -19.17 -8.80 18.27
C PHE A 462 -19.68 -7.69 17.35
N ALA A 463 -20.66 -6.92 17.83
CA ALA A 463 -21.23 -5.78 17.13
C ALA A 463 -21.54 -4.71 18.18
N ALA A 464 -20.57 -3.86 18.45
CA ALA A 464 -20.68 -2.78 19.43
C ALA A 464 -20.26 -1.45 18.81
N GLU A 465 -20.46 -0.34 19.53
CA GLU A 465 -19.79 0.91 19.13
C GLU A 465 -18.33 0.78 19.57
N PRO A 466 -17.34 0.92 18.68
CA PRO A 466 -15.94 0.70 19.03
C PRO A 466 -15.38 1.77 19.98
N GLU A 467 -16.05 2.91 20.14
CA GLU A 467 -15.66 3.98 21.08
C GLU A 467 -14.18 4.40 20.92
N PHE A 468 -13.77 4.80 19.71
CA PHE A 468 -12.49 5.48 19.46
C PHE A 468 -12.67 7.00 19.31
N ASP A 469 -11.60 7.80 19.40
CA ASP A 469 -11.66 9.27 19.31
C ASP A 469 -12.28 9.74 17.98
N SER A 470 -11.71 9.31 16.85
CA SER A 470 -12.31 9.53 15.53
C SER A 470 -11.83 8.54 14.48
N ALA A 471 -12.50 8.44 13.35
CA ALA A 471 -12.01 7.60 12.24
C ALA A 471 -10.64 8.07 11.71
N ALA A 472 -10.32 9.37 11.86
CA ALA A 472 -9.03 9.93 11.46
C ALA A 472 -7.92 9.72 12.51
N TYR A 473 -8.28 9.37 13.75
CA TYR A 473 -7.39 9.13 14.88
C TYR A 473 -8.02 8.02 15.74
N PRO A 474 -7.89 6.75 15.32
CA PRO A 474 -8.72 5.68 15.86
C PRO A 474 -8.20 5.11 17.19
N HIS A 475 -7.63 5.95 18.05
CA HIS A 475 -7.27 5.55 19.42
C HIS A 475 -8.52 5.19 20.22
N LEU A 476 -8.49 4.04 20.87
CA LEU A 476 -9.58 3.55 21.70
C LEU A 476 -9.76 4.44 22.93
N LEU A 477 -11.01 4.77 23.25
CA LEU A 477 -11.35 5.50 24.46
C LEU A 477 -11.47 4.52 25.63
N ALA A 478 -11.18 5.03 26.83
CA ALA A 478 -11.35 4.26 28.06
C ALA A 478 -12.79 3.72 28.18
N GLY A 479 -12.92 2.40 28.28
CA GLY A 479 -14.20 1.69 28.35
C GLY A 479 -14.70 1.12 27.03
N SER A 480 -13.96 1.32 25.94
CA SER A 480 -14.27 0.73 24.65
C SER A 480 -14.47 -0.80 24.76
N PRO A 481 -15.48 -1.36 24.06
CA PRO A 481 -15.69 -2.80 24.01
C PRO A 481 -14.62 -3.54 23.19
N CYS A 482 -13.75 -2.82 22.49
CA CYS A 482 -12.64 -3.41 21.73
C CYS A 482 -11.43 -3.74 22.61
N ILE A 483 -11.33 -3.14 23.80
CA ILE A 483 -10.23 -3.38 24.73
C ILE A 483 -10.30 -4.82 25.27
N ASP A 484 -9.19 -5.55 25.20
CA ASP A 484 -9.02 -6.95 25.62
C ASP A 484 -10.02 -7.94 24.96
N ALA A 485 -10.60 -7.57 23.81
CA ALA A 485 -11.64 -8.36 23.14
C ALA A 485 -11.13 -9.23 21.98
N GLY A 486 -9.89 -9.01 21.56
CA GLY A 486 -9.22 -9.69 20.47
C GLY A 486 -8.61 -11.04 20.86
N VAL A 487 -7.90 -11.64 19.89
CA VAL A 487 -7.14 -12.89 20.06
C VAL A 487 -5.72 -12.74 19.51
N ASP A 488 -4.81 -13.61 19.93
CA ASP A 488 -3.47 -13.68 19.34
C ASP A 488 -3.53 -14.06 17.84
N PRO A 489 -3.08 -13.19 16.92
CA PRO A 489 -3.11 -13.45 15.49
C PRO A 489 -2.06 -14.48 15.02
N GLY A 490 -1.10 -14.87 15.88
CA GLY A 490 0.02 -15.78 15.59
C GLY A 490 -0.37 -17.14 15.00
N THR A 491 -1.64 -17.55 15.14
CA THR A 491 -2.18 -18.77 14.51
C THR A 491 -2.38 -18.60 12.99
N TRP A 492 -2.64 -17.39 12.52
CA TRP A 492 -2.95 -17.08 11.12
C TRP A 492 -1.85 -16.29 10.41
N TYR A 493 -1.01 -15.58 11.16
CA TYR A 493 0.09 -14.78 10.64
C TYR A 493 1.20 -14.69 11.69
N ASP A 494 2.41 -15.07 11.31
CA ASP A 494 3.58 -15.15 12.18
C ASP A 494 4.53 -13.94 12.05
N GLY A 495 4.13 -12.92 11.28
CA GLY A 495 4.93 -11.70 11.12
C GLY A 495 4.91 -10.83 12.37
N ALA A 496 6.06 -10.22 12.67
CA ALA A 496 6.25 -9.38 13.85
C ALA A 496 5.35 -8.13 13.85
N ASP A 497 4.94 -7.65 12.67
CA ASP A 497 4.10 -6.47 12.52
C ASP A 497 2.73 -6.60 13.22
N ALA A 498 2.23 -7.81 13.49
CA ALA A 498 0.98 -8.02 14.20
C ALA A 498 1.07 -7.86 15.73
N TYR A 499 2.29 -7.73 16.26
CA TYR A 499 2.57 -7.52 17.69
C TYR A 499 2.93 -6.08 18.00
N LEU A 500 2.78 -5.20 17.02
CA LEU A 500 2.82 -3.75 17.17
C LEU A 500 1.45 -3.21 16.78
N ASP A 501 1.03 -2.08 17.32
CA ASP A 501 -0.16 -1.36 16.87
C ASP A 501 0.20 -0.29 15.83
N MET A 502 -0.71 0.64 15.55
CA MET A 502 -0.48 1.69 14.56
C MET A 502 0.52 2.77 15.00
N ASP A 503 0.70 2.95 16.31
CA ASP A 503 1.64 3.92 16.91
C ASP A 503 3.01 3.28 17.22
N GLY A 504 3.09 1.95 17.11
CA GLY A 504 4.32 1.17 17.33
C GLY A 504 4.38 0.55 18.72
N ASP A 505 3.29 0.60 19.49
CA ASP A 505 3.22 0.03 20.81
C ASP A 505 3.07 -1.49 20.77
N ALA A 506 3.68 -2.16 21.75
CA ALA A 506 3.68 -3.61 21.83
C ALA A 506 2.27 -4.16 22.15
N ARG A 507 1.89 -5.26 21.49
CA ARG A 507 0.62 -5.96 21.70
C ARG A 507 0.84 -7.39 22.24
N PRO A 508 -0.01 -7.87 23.16
CA PRO A 508 -1.02 -7.11 23.90
C PRO A 508 -0.40 -6.32 25.07
N GLN A 509 -1.00 -5.18 25.44
CA GLN A 509 -0.69 -4.51 26.72
C GLN A 509 -1.57 -5.00 27.87
N GLY A 510 -2.77 -5.50 27.56
CA GLY A 510 -3.76 -5.98 28.52
C GLY A 510 -3.78 -7.50 28.74
N ALA A 511 -4.98 -8.01 29.03
CA ALA A 511 -5.25 -9.44 29.16
C ALA A 511 -5.33 -10.17 27.81
N ALA A 512 -5.64 -9.45 26.73
CA ALA A 512 -5.70 -9.94 25.36
C ALA A 512 -5.34 -8.83 24.39
N PHE A 513 -5.30 -9.13 23.08
CA PHE A 513 -5.16 -8.10 22.05
C PHE A 513 -6.42 -7.24 22.01
N ASP A 514 -6.26 -5.97 21.67
CA ASP A 514 -7.40 -5.15 21.33
C ASP A 514 -7.93 -5.43 19.91
N VAL A 515 -9.19 -5.08 19.66
CA VAL A 515 -9.79 -5.15 18.31
C VAL A 515 -9.63 -3.81 17.62
N GLY A 516 -8.94 -3.82 16.47
CA GLY A 516 -8.61 -2.63 15.70
C GLY A 516 -7.10 -2.36 15.62
N PRO A 517 -6.75 -1.19 15.04
CA PRO A 517 -5.35 -0.85 14.74
C PRO A 517 -4.58 -0.32 15.94
N ASP A 518 -5.28 0.00 17.02
CA ASP A 518 -4.76 0.65 18.23
C ASP A 518 -4.75 -0.36 19.39
N GLU A 519 -3.77 -0.26 20.27
CA GLU A 519 -3.70 -0.97 21.53
C GLU A 519 -3.80 0.02 22.69
N TRP A 520 -4.90 -0.06 23.44
CA TRP A 520 -5.18 0.87 24.51
C TRP A 520 -4.24 0.67 25.69
N HIS A 521 -3.72 1.79 26.21
CA HIS A 521 -2.93 1.83 27.44
C HIS A 521 -3.43 2.94 28.39
N ASP A 522 -3.23 2.72 29.70
CA ASP A 522 -3.73 3.56 30.82
C ASP A 522 -2.95 4.88 31.02
#